data_AF-A0A968H6E1-F1
#
_entry.id   AF-A0A968H6E1-F1
#
_cell.length_a   1.000
_cell.length_b   1.000
_cell.length_c   1.000
_cell.angle_alpha   90.00
_cell.angle_beta   90.00
_cell.angle_gamma   90.00
#
_symmetry.space_group_name_H-M   'P 1'
#
loop_
_entity.id
_entity.type
_entity.pdbx_description
1 polymer ?
#
loop_
_entity_poly.entity_id
_entity_poly.type
_entity_poly.pdbx_seq_one_letter_code
_entity_poly.pdbx_strand_id
1 'polypeptide(L)'
;MSHTKDNRMASYDFTRLKRFAIIHNVVQVGLLGLLMFMAYNFLLTFSRYGIEGAIFTSIGLSVLIQLLMLYPVWWLARQDVEVEIETCKTGVTPDQLLALRRKRLIGDIWKLAAAGAFVVFIALSPGVDKGRGASLILSISYFSFLLVTISYFQCYNFVAKKRRKELS
;
A
#
# COMPACT_ATOMS: atom_id res chain seq x y z
N MET A 1 -24.42 -23.14 38.71
CA MET A 1 -23.36 -23.12 37.68
C MET A 1 -24.05 -22.94 36.33
N SER A 2 -24.29 -21.71 35.91
CA SER A 2 -24.81 -21.40 34.57
C SER A 2 -24.15 -20.11 34.11
N HIS A 3 -23.32 -20.26 33.07
CA HIS A 3 -22.62 -19.19 32.38
C HIS A 3 -23.61 -18.12 31.93
N THR A 4 -23.72 -17.04 32.69
CA THR A 4 -24.09 -15.73 32.15
C THR A 4 -23.06 -15.38 31.10
N LYS A 5 -23.38 -15.67 29.83
CA LYS A 5 -22.75 -15.08 28.66
C LYS A 5 -22.84 -13.57 28.84
N ASP A 6 -21.75 -13.01 29.34
CA ASP A 6 -21.45 -11.60 29.34
C ASP A 6 -21.32 -11.18 27.87
N ASN A 7 -22.47 -11.00 27.20
CA ASN A 7 -22.61 -10.31 25.92
C ASN A 7 -22.35 -8.81 26.17
N ARG A 8 -21.19 -8.48 26.75
CA ARG A 8 -20.59 -7.17 26.57
C ARG A 8 -20.31 -7.07 25.08
N MET A 9 -21.24 -6.46 24.36
CA MET A 9 -20.95 -5.86 23.05
C MET A 9 -19.68 -5.05 23.27
N ALA A 10 -18.55 -5.60 22.82
CA ALA A 10 -17.28 -4.90 22.93
C ALA A 10 -17.50 -3.55 22.23
N SER A 11 -17.41 -2.46 22.98
CA SER A 11 -17.58 -1.14 22.40
C SER A 11 -16.36 -0.90 21.51
N TYR A 12 -16.58 -0.82 20.20
CA TYR A 12 -15.52 -0.52 19.24
C TYR A 12 -15.60 0.95 18.88
N ASP A 13 -14.53 1.71 19.15
CA ASP A 13 -14.42 3.08 18.64
C ASP A 13 -13.86 3.07 17.22
N PHE A 14 -14.76 3.08 16.23
CA PHE A 14 -14.41 3.12 14.81
C PHE A 14 -13.99 4.51 14.31
N THR A 15 -13.94 5.54 15.16
CA THR A 15 -13.56 6.92 14.77
C THR A 15 -12.15 6.96 14.21
N ARG A 16 -11.22 6.22 14.83
CA ARG A 16 -9.85 6.06 14.35
C ARG A 16 -9.78 5.40 12.97
N LEU A 17 -10.51 4.30 12.79
CA LEU A 17 -10.53 3.57 11.52
C LEU A 17 -11.08 4.43 10.37
N LYS A 18 -12.12 5.25 10.63
CA LYS A 18 -12.64 6.22 9.66
C LYS A 18 -11.60 7.27 9.27
N ARG A 19 -10.85 7.80 10.24
CA ARG A 19 -9.79 8.79 9.98
C ARG A 19 -8.66 8.19 9.13
N PHE A 20 -8.25 6.95 9.42
CA PHE A 20 -7.25 6.25 8.60
C PHE A 20 -7.74 6.03 7.17
N ALA A 21 -8.99 5.62 6.97
CA ALA A 21 -9.55 5.46 5.62
C ALA A 21 -9.51 6.76 4.80
N ILE A 22 -9.79 7.91 5.42
CA ILE A 22 -9.69 9.22 4.76
C ILE A 22 -8.25 9.54 4.38
N ILE A 23 -7.30 9.37 5.30
CA ILE A 23 -5.87 9.62 5.04
C ILE A 23 -5.38 8.75 3.88
N HIS A 24 -5.69 7.45 3.91
CA HIS A 24 -5.33 6.53 2.82
C HIS A 24 -5.92 6.96 1.49
N ASN A 25 -7.15 7.47 1.47
CA ASN A 25 -7.78 7.95 0.24
C ASN A 25 -7.06 9.21 -0.31
N VAL A 26 -6.70 10.15 0.56
CA VAL A 26 -5.92 11.35 0.17
C VAL A 26 -4.56 10.95 -0.39
N VAL A 27 -3.85 10.04 0.28
CA VAL A 27 -2.55 9.51 -0.19
C VAL A 27 -2.72 8.80 -1.54
N GLN A 28 -3.78 8.02 -1.73
CA GLN A 28 -4.06 7.33 -2.98
C GLN A 28 -4.28 8.31 -4.14
N VAL A 29 -5.03 9.39 -3.93
CA VAL A 29 -5.22 10.43 -4.95
C VAL A 29 -3.89 11.11 -5.29
N GLY A 30 -3.06 11.41 -4.29
CA GLY A 30 -1.72 11.95 -4.50
C GLY A 30 -0.82 11.02 -5.32
N LEU A 31 -0.82 9.72 -5.01
CA LEU A 31 -0.05 8.72 -5.73
C LEU A 31 -0.54 8.48 -7.16
N LEU A 32 -1.86 8.57 -7.40
CA LEU A 32 -2.43 8.54 -8.75
C LEU A 32 -1.98 9.76 -9.56
N GLY A 33 -1.97 10.95 -8.96
CA GLY A 33 -1.43 12.16 -9.59
C GLY A 33 0.05 12.01 -9.94
N LEU A 34 0.85 11.48 -9.02
CA LEU A 34 2.26 11.19 -9.25
C LEU A 34 2.47 10.14 -10.36
N LEU A 35 1.64 9.10 -10.42
CA LEU A 35 1.67 8.09 -11.48
C LEU A 35 1.43 8.73 -12.85
N MET A 36 0.42 9.60 -12.97
CA MET A 36 0.13 10.32 -14.22
C MET A 36 1.27 11.26 -14.61
N PHE A 37 1.83 11.99 -13.63
CA PHE A 37 2.97 12.87 -13.85
C PHE A 37 4.20 12.10 -14.34
N MET A 38 4.53 10.97 -13.70
CA MET A 38 5.65 10.12 -14.11
C MET A 38 5.41 9.48 -15.48
N ALA A 39 4.18 9.03 -15.76
CA ALA A 39 3.82 8.48 -17.05
C ALA A 39 4.04 9.49 -18.18
N TYR A 40 3.67 10.75 -17.97
CA TYR A 40 3.93 11.83 -18.92
C TYR A 40 5.44 12.10 -19.11
N ASN A 41 6.22 12.15 -18.02
CA ASN A 41 7.67 12.35 -18.10
C ASN A 41 8.38 11.22 -18.85
N PHE A 42 7.99 9.96 -18.60
CA PHE A 42 8.53 8.81 -19.32
C PHE A 42 8.08 8.78 -20.79
N LEU A 43 6.85 9.20 -21.09
CA LEU A 43 6.40 9.34 -22.48
C LEU A 43 7.27 10.33 -23.27
N LEU A 44 7.55 11.51 -22.69
CA LEU A 44 8.45 12.49 -23.32
C LEU A 44 9.87 11.92 -23.50
N THR A 45 10.35 11.20 -22.49
CA THR A 45 11.67 10.54 -22.54
C THR A 45 11.72 9.50 -23.66
N PHE A 46 10.71 8.65 -23.78
CA PHE A 46 10.66 7.61 -24.80
C PHE A 46 10.51 8.19 -26.22
N SER A 47 9.76 9.29 -26.37
CA SER A 47 9.66 10.00 -27.65
C SER A 47 11.00 10.60 -28.07
N ARG A 48 11.78 11.19 -27.13
CA ARG A 48 13.15 11.66 -27.41
C ARG A 48 14.08 10.56 -27.90
N TYR A 49 13.90 9.33 -27.43
CA TYR A 49 14.69 8.17 -27.86
C TYR A 49 14.12 7.42 -29.08
N GLY A 50 12.99 7.87 -29.64
CA GLY A 50 12.31 7.23 -30.77
C GLY A 50 11.79 5.83 -30.44
N ILE A 51 11.43 5.57 -29.18
CA ILE A 51 10.94 4.26 -28.68
C ILE A 51 9.58 4.40 -28.02
N GLU A 52 8.65 5.10 -28.67
CA GLU A 52 7.34 5.45 -28.10
C GLU A 52 6.53 4.21 -27.67
N GLY A 53 6.67 3.08 -28.35
CA GLY A 53 6.02 1.82 -27.97
C GLY A 53 6.47 1.24 -26.62
N ALA A 54 7.63 1.67 -26.10
CA ALA A 54 8.14 1.20 -24.81
C ALA A 54 7.21 1.58 -23.64
N ILE A 55 6.43 2.67 -23.76
CA ILE A 55 5.50 3.08 -22.70
C ILE A 55 4.44 2.00 -22.42
N PHE A 56 3.89 1.39 -23.47
CA PHE A 56 2.87 0.34 -23.35
C PHE A 56 3.46 -0.94 -22.80
N THR A 57 4.68 -1.29 -23.22
CA THR A 57 5.42 -2.43 -22.67
C THR A 57 5.68 -2.24 -21.18
N SER A 58 6.11 -1.04 -20.77
CA SER A 58 6.36 -0.73 -19.36
C SER A 58 5.09 -0.79 -18.53
N ILE A 59 3.99 -0.18 -19.01
CA ILE A 59 2.69 -0.27 -18.33
C ILE A 59 2.22 -1.72 -18.22
N GLY A 60 2.30 -2.50 -19.30
CA GLY A 60 1.88 -3.89 -19.34
C GLY A 60 2.66 -4.76 -18.34
N LEU A 61 3.99 -4.65 -18.32
CA LEU A 61 4.85 -5.36 -17.37
C LEU A 61 4.58 -4.93 -15.93
N SER A 62 4.35 -3.64 -15.70
CA SER A 62 4.05 -3.15 -14.36
C SER A 62 2.71 -3.62 -13.83
N VAL A 63 1.69 -3.73 -14.68
CA VAL A 63 0.39 -4.35 -14.32
C VAL A 63 0.58 -5.83 -14.02
N LEU A 64 1.39 -6.56 -14.79
CA LEU A 64 1.70 -7.97 -14.48
C LEU A 64 2.36 -8.12 -13.10
N ILE A 65 3.35 -7.26 -12.79
CA ILE A 65 4.00 -7.24 -11.48
C ILE A 65 2.99 -6.87 -10.38
N GLN A 66 2.11 -5.90 -10.63
CA GLN A 66 1.05 -5.52 -9.71
C GLN A 66 0.12 -6.69 -9.41
N LEU A 67 -0.30 -7.46 -10.43
CA LEU A 67 -1.15 -8.64 -10.26
C LEU A 67 -0.44 -9.74 -9.46
N LEU A 68 0.85 -9.97 -9.73
CA LEU A 68 1.67 -10.93 -8.98
C LEU A 68 1.80 -10.52 -7.50
N MET A 69 1.97 -9.21 -7.25
CA MET A 69 2.06 -8.66 -5.90
C MET A 69 0.71 -8.47 -5.21
N LEU A 70 -0.41 -8.62 -5.91
CA LEU A 70 -1.74 -8.36 -5.35
C LEU A 70 -2.05 -9.28 -4.16
N TYR A 71 -1.71 -10.56 -4.26
CA TYR A 71 -1.93 -11.52 -3.16
C TYR A 71 -1.14 -11.18 -1.89
N PRO A 72 0.20 -11.01 -1.92
CA PRO A 72 0.95 -10.67 -0.72
C PRO A 72 0.55 -9.29 -0.16
N VAL A 73 0.23 -8.33 -1.04
CA VAL A 73 -0.28 -7.01 -0.64
C VAL A 73 -1.62 -7.12 0.09
N TRP A 74 -2.55 -7.92 -0.43
CA TRP A 74 -3.84 -8.14 0.21
C TRP A 74 -3.70 -8.82 1.57
N TRP A 75 -2.81 -9.82 1.67
CA TRP A 75 -2.53 -10.52 2.92
C TRP A 75 -1.94 -9.57 3.97
N LEU A 76 -0.97 -8.74 3.59
CA LEU A 76 -0.38 -7.72 4.46
C LEU A 76 -1.43 -6.69 4.93
N ALA A 77 -2.22 -6.17 3.99
CA ALA A 77 -3.29 -5.22 4.31
C ALA A 77 -4.32 -5.81 5.29
N ARG A 78 -4.63 -7.10 5.16
CA ARG A 78 -5.54 -7.78 6.08
C ARG A 78 -4.97 -7.86 7.50
N GLN A 79 -3.70 -8.22 7.65
CA GLN A 79 -3.04 -8.28 8.96
C GLN A 79 -3.03 -6.91 9.64
N ASP A 80 -2.69 -5.85 8.89
CA ASP A 80 -2.66 -4.49 9.43
C ASP A 80 -4.05 -4.04 9.89
N VAL A 81 -5.11 -4.34 9.13
CA VAL A 81 -6.49 -4.03 9.52
C VAL A 81 -6.92 -4.81 10.76
N GLU A 82 -6.56 -6.10 10.88
CA GLU A 82 -6.88 -6.91 12.05
C GLU A 82 -6.23 -6.35 13.32
N VAL A 83 -4.97 -5.94 13.24
CA VAL A 83 -4.26 -5.24 14.34
C VAL A 83 -4.98 -3.94 14.70
N GLU A 84 -5.38 -3.14 13.71
CA GLU A 84 -6.08 -1.87 13.98
C GLU A 84 -7.43 -2.08 14.68
N ILE A 85 -8.20 -3.08 14.25
CA ILE A 85 -9.49 -3.42 14.87
C ILE A 85 -9.30 -3.91 16.30
N GLU A 86 -8.29 -4.74 16.55
CA GLU A 86 -7.96 -5.20 17.91
C GLU A 86 -7.58 -4.03 18.82
N THR A 87 -6.90 -2.99 18.30
CA THR A 87 -6.62 -1.76 19.08
C THR A 87 -7.86 -0.88 19.32
N CYS A 88 -8.95 -1.07 18.58
CA CYS A 88 -10.19 -0.30 18.74
C CYS A 88 -11.15 -0.90 19.79
N LYS A 89 -10.86 -2.08 20.34
CA LYS A 89 -11.64 -2.69 21.44
C LYS A 89 -11.50 -1.85 22.71
N THR A 90 -12.61 -1.50 23.37
CA THR A 90 -12.56 -0.91 24.73
C THR A 90 -12.15 -1.96 25.77
N GLY A 91 -11.16 -1.67 26.61
CA GLY A 91 -10.72 -2.54 27.71
C GLY A 91 -9.50 -3.43 27.43
N VAL A 92 -8.69 -3.10 26.42
CA VAL A 92 -7.45 -3.84 26.09
C VAL A 92 -6.45 -3.74 27.25
N THR A 93 -5.94 -4.89 27.71
CA THR A 93 -4.93 -4.96 28.76
C THR A 93 -3.57 -4.42 28.26
N PRO A 94 -2.71 -3.89 29.15
CA PRO A 94 -1.40 -3.34 28.75
C PRO A 94 -0.52 -4.33 27.98
N ASP A 95 -0.62 -5.63 28.27
CA ASP A 95 0.12 -6.68 27.56
C ASP A 95 -0.37 -6.89 26.12
N GLN A 96 -1.69 -6.79 25.90
CA GLN A 96 -2.27 -6.85 24.56
C GLN A 96 -1.90 -5.61 23.73
N LEU A 97 -1.83 -4.43 24.36
CA LEU A 97 -1.33 -3.21 23.73
C LEU A 97 0.14 -3.34 23.28
N LEU A 98 0.99 -3.98 24.06
CA LEU A 98 2.39 -4.26 23.70
C LEU A 98 2.50 -5.21 22.51
N ALA A 99 1.70 -6.28 22.48
CA ALA A 99 1.66 -7.22 21.36
C ALA A 99 1.19 -6.54 20.05
N LEU A 100 0.17 -5.67 20.15
CA LEU A 100 -0.34 -4.89 19.02
C LEU A 100 0.68 -3.87 18.51
N ARG A 101 1.42 -3.21 19.40
CA ARG A 101 2.54 -2.32 19.02
C ARG A 101 3.64 -3.07 18.27
N ARG A 102 4.01 -4.29 18.71
CA ARG A 102 5.00 -5.12 18.02
C ARG A 102 4.54 -5.53 16.63
N LYS A 103 3.27 -5.93 16.47
CA LYS A 103 2.71 -6.24 15.14
C LYS A 103 2.71 -5.01 14.22
N ARG A 104 2.36 -3.83 14.73
CA ARG A 104 2.43 -2.58 13.96
C ARG A 104 3.85 -2.25 13.53
N LEU A 105 4.85 -2.43 14.40
CA LEU A 105 6.26 -2.23 14.07
C LEU A 105 6.74 -3.13 12.93
N ILE A 106 6.32 -4.40 12.88
CA ILE A 106 6.68 -5.31 11.78
C ILE A 106 6.10 -4.80 10.45
N GLY A 107 4.85 -4.35 10.45
CA GLY A 107 4.22 -3.73 9.28
C GLY A 107 4.91 -2.43 8.84
N ASP A 108 5.28 -1.58 9.79
CA ASP A 108 6.00 -0.33 9.52
C ASP A 108 7.42 -0.58 9.00
N ILE A 109 8.13 -1.59 9.51
CA ILE A 109 9.44 -2.03 9.00
C ILE A 109 9.32 -2.50 7.55
N TRP A 110 8.29 -3.27 7.21
CA TRP A 110 8.10 -3.73 5.83
C TRP A 110 7.84 -2.57 4.87
N LYS A 111 7.01 -1.60 5.29
CA LYS A 111 6.72 -0.38 4.52
C LYS A 111 7.96 0.49 4.36
N LEU A 112 8.72 0.70 5.43
CA LEU A 112 9.98 1.44 5.43
C LEU A 112 11.04 0.75 4.59
N ALA A 113 11.14 -0.58 4.63
CA ALA A 113 12.05 -1.35 3.81
C ALA A 113 11.67 -1.25 2.33
N ALA A 114 10.38 -1.36 1.99
CA ALA A 114 9.90 -1.21 0.61
C ALA A 114 10.12 0.22 0.09
N ALA A 115 9.80 1.24 0.89
CA ALA A 115 10.02 2.65 0.55
C ALA A 115 11.52 2.97 0.46
N GLY A 116 12.32 2.48 1.39
CA GLY A 116 13.78 2.65 1.42
C GLY A 116 14.44 1.99 0.21
N ALA A 117 14.08 0.75 -0.11
CA ALA A 117 14.55 0.06 -1.31
C ALA A 117 14.18 0.81 -2.58
N PHE A 118 12.98 1.41 -2.64
CA PHE A 118 12.57 2.22 -3.78
C PHE A 118 13.33 3.54 -3.89
N VAL A 119 13.54 4.27 -2.79
CA VAL A 119 14.33 5.51 -2.77
C VAL A 119 15.78 5.24 -3.15
N VAL A 120 16.37 4.18 -2.60
CA VAL A 120 17.72 3.71 -2.94
C VAL A 120 17.79 3.33 -4.41
N PHE A 121 16.81 2.55 -4.92
CA PHE A 121 16.74 2.19 -6.33
C PHE A 121 16.65 3.41 -7.24
N ILE A 122 15.89 4.45 -6.87
CA ILE A 122 15.81 5.71 -7.62
C ILE A 122 17.13 6.48 -7.55
N ALA A 123 17.68 6.66 -6.35
CA ALA A 123 18.89 7.46 -6.13
C ALA A 123 20.13 6.83 -6.79
N LEU A 124 20.19 5.50 -6.82
CA LEU A 124 21.23 4.73 -7.51
C LEU A 124 20.88 4.43 -8.96
N SER A 125 19.66 4.71 -9.42
CA SER A 125 19.33 4.62 -10.83
C SER A 125 20.13 5.72 -11.52
N PRO A 126 21.11 5.36 -12.39
CA PRO A 126 21.84 6.37 -13.12
C PRO A 126 20.84 7.21 -13.90
N GLY A 127 21.03 8.54 -13.89
CA GLY A 127 20.13 9.49 -14.53
C GLY A 127 19.64 9.00 -15.90
N VAL A 128 18.39 9.34 -16.20
CA VAL A 128 17.55 8.90 -17.33
C VAL A 128 18.25 8.96 -18.71
N ASP A 129 19.43 9.57 -18.78
CA ASP A 129 20.31 9.69 -19.94
C ASP A 129 21.05 8.40 -20.38
N LYS A 130 21.08 7.34 -19.57
CA LYS A 130 21.83 6.10 -19.92
C LYS A 130 21.04 5.11 -20.78
N GLY A 131 20.72 5.51 -22.01
CA GLY A 131 20.35 4.59 -23.10
C GLY A 131 18.94 3.98 -23.03
N ARG A 132 18.51 3.43 -24.18
CA ARG A 132 17.14 2.92 -24.42
C ARG A 132 16.69 1.86 -23.38
N GLY A 133 17.60 1.00 -22.93
CA GLY A 133 17.29 -0.08 -21.98
C GLY A 133 17.08 0.39 -20.53
N ALA A 134 17.86 1.35 -20.04
CA ALA A 134 17.77 1.81 -18.65
C ALA A 134 16.48 2.60 -18.39
N SER A 135 16.06 3.43 -19.36
CA SER A 135 14.79 4.16 -19.27
C SER A 135 13.58 3.22 -19.15
N LEU A 136 13.63 2.06 -19.82
CA LEU A 136 12.56 1.07 -19.79
C LEU A 136 12.49 0.40 -18.41
N ILE A 137 13.61 -0.12 -17.90
CA ILE A 137 13.68 -0.72 -16.55
C ILE A 137 13.22 0.29 -15.49
N LEU A 138 13.67 1.54 -15.60
CA LEU A 138 13.30 2.59 -14.66
C LEU A 138 11.79 2.84 -14.66
N SER A 139 11.18 2.99 -15.84
CA SER A 139 9.73 3.19 -15.96
C SER A 139 8.92 2.01 -15.39
N ILE A 140 9.35 0.76 -15.63
CA ILE A 140 8.71 -0.44 -15.07
C ILE A 140 8.76 -0.37 -13.55
N SER A 141 9.93 -0.13 -12.97
CA SER A 141 10.10 -0.08 -11.51
C SER A 141 9.23 1.01 -10.88
N TYR A 142 9.17 2.20 -11.49
CA TYR A 142 8.31 3.31 -11.01
C TYR A 142 6.83 2.94 -11.06
N PHE A 143 6.34 2.48 -12.21
CA PHE A 143 4.94 2.12 -12.37
C PHE A 143 4.56 0.95 -11.48
N SER A 144 5.40 -0.08 -11.38
CA SER A 144 5.18 -1.23 -10.49
C SER A 144 5.09 -0.80 -9.03
N PHE A 145 6.01 0.02 -8.55
CA PHE A 145 6.00 0.48 -7.16
C PHE A 145 4.75 1.31 -6.84
N LEU A 146 4.41 2.25 -7.71
CA LEU A 146 3.23 3.11 -7.53
C LEU A 146 1.94 2.29 -7.59
N LEU A 147 1.80 1.39 -8.56
CA LEU A 147 0.63 0.52 -8.71
C LEU A 147 0.47 -0.44 -7.54
N VAL A 148 1.56 -1.06 -7.06
CA VAL A 148 1.55 -1.95 -5.89
C VAL A 148 1.17 -1.18 -4.62
N THR A 149 1.70 0.04 -4.45
CA THR A 149 1.40 0.89 -3.29
C THR A 149 -0.06 1.38 -3.31
N ILE A 150 -0.56 1.79 -4.48
CA ILE A 150 -1.97 2.15 -4.67
C ILE A 150 -2.86 0.94 -4.36
N SER A 151 -2.50 -0.25 -4.86
CA SER A 151 -3.23 -1.49 -4.60
C SER A 151 -3.26 -1.82 -3.10
N TYR A 152 -2.16 -1.59 -2.38
CA TYR A 152 -2.12 -1.76 -0.92
C TYR A 152 -3.16 -0.89 -0.22
N PHE A 153 -3.23 0.41 -0.54
CA PHE A 153 -4.21 1.31 0.08
C PHE A 153 -5.65 0.93 -0.29
N GLN A 154 -5.89 0.48 -1.52
CA GLN A 154 -7.20 -0.02 -1.95
C GLN A 154 -7.61 -1.27 -1.17
N CYS A 155 -6.71 -2.25 -1.05
CA CYS A 155 -6.94 -3.47 -0.29
C CYS A 155 -7.19 -3.16 1.19
N TYR A 156 -6.39 -2.28 1.80
CA TYR A 156 -6.56 -1.86 3.19
C TYR A 156 -7.95 -1.24 3.42
N ASN A 157 -8.33 -0.26 2.59
CA ASN A 157 -9.64 0.40 2.69
C ASN A 157 -10.81 -0.57 2.47
N PHE A 158 -10.66 -1.52 1.55
CA PHE A 158 -11.67 -2.55 1.30
C PHE A 158 -11.85 -3.48 2.51
N VAL A 159 -10.75 -4.01 3.06
CA VAL A 159 -10.80 -4.92 4.22
C VAL A 159 -11.32 -4.17 5.45
N ALA A 160 -10.85 -2.95 5.70
CA ALA A 160 -11.33 -2.11 6.80
C ALA A 160 -12.84 -1.83 6.71
N LYS A 161 -13.35 -1.50 5.51
CA LYS A 161 -14.78 -1.27 5.28
C LYS A 161 -15.60 -2.54 5.46
N LYS A 162 -15.10 -3.69 5.00
CA LYS A 162 -15.76 -5.00 5.17
C LYS A 162 -15.85 -5.37 6.65
N ARG A 163 -14.73 -5.35 7.37
CA ARG A 163 -14.69 -5.70 8.79
C ARG A 163 -15.53 -4.78 9.67
N ARG A 164 -15.56 -3.48 9.37
CA ARG A 164 -16.43 -2.54 10.08
C ARG A 164 -17.91 -2.89 9.94
N LYS A 165 -18.35 -3.37 8.76
CA LYS A 165 -19.73 -3.82 8.56
C LYS A 165 -20.05 -5.13 9.29
N GLU A 166 -19.06 -6.00 9.50
CA GLU A 166 -19.22 -7.24 10.25
C GLU A 166 -19.32 -7.02 11.77
N LEU A 167 -18.79 -5.90 12.27
CA LEU A 167 -18.66 -5.59 13.70
C LEU A 167 -19.56 -4.43 14.19
N SER A 168 -20.37 -3.84 13.28
CA SER A 168 -21.36 -2.79 13.57
C SER A 168 -22.75 -3.37 13.56
#